data_AF-A0A939YV20-F1
#
_entry.id   AF-A0A939YV20-F1
#
_cell.length_a   1.000
_cell.length_b   1.000
_cell.length_c   1.000
_cell.angle_alpha   90.00
_cell.angle_beta   90.00
_cell.angle_gamma   90.00
#
_symmetry.space_group_name_H-M   'P 1'
#
loop_
_entity.id
_entity.type
_entity.pdbx_description
1 polymer ?
#
loop_
_entity_poly.entity_id
_entity_poly.type
_entity_poly.pdbx_seq_one_letter_code
_entity_poly.pdbx_strand_id
1 'polypeptide(L)'
;MNELKTRADRFEEILRELGAAKYSFVLQESEKQEFNTEGSEFKLLRTTFGGSVSLQVFCGTRMGAAGGNDQSEEGLRALAETALASAESSPEDSAHDIAPDQGKDLFRQGALEPELDKLFERLQEMLADIKTSYPLVNIMAVISSYTKSHSLYRNTNGTEFERLRGSYDVTLEFSASDGTQNTGLDYVSVLTDTL
;
A
#
# COMPACT_ATOMS: atom_id res chain seq x y z
N MET A 1 8.41 -12.92 14.33
CA MET A 1 9.55 -12.57 13.44
C MET A 1 9.77 -13.73 12.48
N ASN A 2 8.97 -13.87 11.41
CA ASN A 2 9.38 -14.54 10.13
C ASN A 2 8.27 -14.92 9.15
N GLU A 3 6.96 -14.75 9.40
CA GLU A 3 5.95 -15.28 8.47
C GLU A 3 6.11 -14.78 7.02
N LEU A 4 6.36 -13.48 6.82
CA LEU A 4 6.57 -12.92 5.48
C LEU A 4 7.85 -13.45 4.80
N LYS A 5 8.93 -13.65 5.56
CA LYS A 5 10.18 -14.25 5.05
C LYS A 5 9.99 -15.72 4.69
N THR A 6 9.32 -16.49 5.55
CA THR A 6 8.99 -17.89 5.26
C THR A 6 8.11 -18.03 4.02
N ARG A 7 7.13 -17.13 3.83
CA ARG A 7 6.32 -17.11 2.59
C ARG A 7 7.14 -16.71 1.38
N ALA A 8 8.06 -15.76 1.50
CA ALA A 8 8.98 -15.42 0.41
C ALA A 8 9.91 -16.57 0.05
N ASP A 9 10.47 -17.28 1.04
CA ASP A 9 11.30 -18.47 0.81
C ASP A 9 10.49 -19.55 0.06
N ARG A 10 9.25 -19.80 0.47
CA ARG A 10 8.35 -20.74 -0.24
C ARG A 10 8.02 -20.27 -1.65
N PHE A 11 7.81 -18.97 -1.86
CA PHE A 11 7.53 -18.44 -3.19
C PHE A 11 8.72 -18.61 -4.14
N GLU A 12 9.95 -18.40 -3.66
CA GLU A 12 11.16 -18.68 -4.44
C GLU A 12 11.31 -20.15 -4.79
N GLU A 13 10.89 -21.08 -3.90
CA GLU A 13 10.82 -22.51 -4.24
C GLU A 13 9.83 -22.78 -5.37
N ILE A 14 8.62 -22.22 -5.30
CA ILE A 14 7.61 -22.36 -6.36
C ILE A 14 8.14 -21.83 -7.69
N LEU A 15 8.79 -20.66 -7.69
CA LEU A 15 9.38 -20.07 -8.90
C LEU A 15 10.48 -20.98 -9.48
N ARG A 16 11.32 -21.58 -8.64
CA ARG A 16 12.34 -22.56 -9.07
C ARG A 16 11.71 -23.83 -9.64
N GLU A 17 10.68 -24.36 -9.00
CA GLU A 17 9.94 -25.54 -9.46
C GLU A 17 9.28 -25.31 -10.83
N LEU A 18 8.80 -24.09 -11.09
CA LEU A 18 8.21 -23.68 -12.37
C LEU A 18 9.24 -23.25 -13.43
N GLY A 19 10.54 -23.29 -13.10
CA GLY A 19 11.62 -22.98 -14.06
C GLY A 19 11.85 -21.49 -14.32
N ALA A 20 11.36 -20.59 -13.45
CA ALA A 20 11.64 -19.16 -13.56
C ALA A 20 13.13 -18.88 -13.25
N ALA A 21 13.90 -18.50 -14.28
CA ALA A 21 15.34 -18.28 -14.14
C ALA A 21 15.71 -16.90 -13.56
N LYS A 22 14.90 -15.89 -13.86
CA LYS A 22 15.15 -14.49 -13.47
C LYS A 22 13.84 -13.83 -13.08
N TYR A 23 13.79 -13.26 -11.89
CA TYR A 23 12.56 -12.70 -11.34
C TYR A 23 12.83 -11.65 -10.26
N SER A 24 11.84 -10.82 -10.02
CA SER A 24 11.74 -10.00 -8.81
C SER A 24 10.31 -10.01 -8.31
N PHE A 25 10.13 -10.00 -6.99
CA PHE A 25 8.81 -9.93 -6.40
C PHE A 25 8.77 -9.05 -5.16
N VAL A 26 7.56 -8.61 -4.81
CA VAL A 26 7.24 -7.97 -3.54
C VAL A 26 6.09 -8.75 -2.91
N LEU A 27 6.28 -9.17 -1.66
CA LEU A 27 5.19 -9.57 -0.78
C LEU A 27 4.93 -8.43 0.21
N GLN A 28 3.67 -8.13 0.48
CA GLN A 28 3.28 -7.12 1.46
C GLN A 28 2.08 -7.57 2.27
N GLU A 29 2.11 -7.26 3.55
CA GLU A 29 0.95 -7.30 4.45
C GLU A 29 0.68 -5.90 5.00
N SER A 30 -0.57 -5.64 5.35
CA SER A 30 -0.97 -4.39 5.97
C SER A 30 -2.12 -4.57 6.93
N GLU A 31 -2.12 -3.73 7.96
CA GLU A 31 -3.23 -3.53 8.87
C GLU A 31 -3.65 -2.07 8.77
N LYS A 32 -4.92 -1.83 8.48
CA LYS A 32 -5.49 -0.50 8.37
C LYS A 32 -6.59 -0.31 9.39
N GLN A 33 -6.44 0.70 10.24
CA GLN A 33 -7.48 1.18 11.13
C GLN A 33 -8.06 2.45 10.50
N GLU A 34 -9.36 2.46 10.24
CA GLU A 34 -10.01 3.62 9.62
C GLU A 34 -11.28 4.01 10.35
N PHE A 35 -11.53 5.32 10.32
CA PHE A 35 -12.75 5.88 10.83
C PHE A 35 -13.26 7.02 9.96
N ASN A 36 -14.60 7.13 9.91
CA ASN A 36 -15.28 8.12 9.10
C ASN A 36 -16.31 8.88 9.93
N THR A 37 -16.43 10.18 9.64
CA THR A 37 -17.53 11.02 10.10
C THR A 37 -18.28 11.62 8.92
N GLU A 38 -19.57 11.85 9.08
CA GLU A 38 -20.39 12.67 8.18
C GLU A 38 -21.03 13.78 9.01
N GLY A 39 -20.73 15.03 8.68
CA GLY A 39 -20.96 16.17 9.56
C GLY A 39 -20.34 15.92 10.94
N SER A 40 -21.18 15.96 11.98
CA SER A 40 -20.78 15.69 13.37
C SER A 40 -20.96 14.24 13.80
N GLU A 41 -21.47 13.35 12.94
CA GLU A 41 -21.81 11.99 13.31
C GLU A 41 -20.70 11.02 12.95
N PHE A 42 -20.30 10.19 13.91
CA PHE A 42 -19.41 9.06 13.68
C PHE A 42 -20.15 7.95 12.91
N LYS A 43 -19.58 7.48 11.80
CA LYS A 43 -20.23 6.50 10.92
C LYS A 43 -19.57 5.14 10.93
N LEU A 44 -18.25 5.09 11.00
CA LEU A 44 -17.49 3.86 10.82
C LEU A 44 -16.25 3.84 11.70
N LEU A 45 -16.01 2.72 12.37
CA LEU A 45 -14.69 2.32 12.88
C LEU A 45 -14.46 0.89 12.41
N ARG A 46 -13.37 0.63 11.68
CA ARG A 46 -13.00 -0.75 11.34
C ARG A 46 -11.50 -0.95 11.26
N THR A 47 -11.11 -2.20 11.46
CA THR A 47 -9.77 -2.69 11.13
C THR A 47 -9.88 -3.62 9.93
N THR A 48 -9.04 -3.43 8.93
CA THR A 48 -8.93 -4.31 7.78
C THR A 48 -7.50 -4.81 7.64
N PHE A 49 -7.37 -6.04 7.16
CA PHE A 49 -6.09 -6.65 6.83
C PHE A 49 -5.99 -6.78 5.32
N GLY A 50 -4.84 -6.42 4.77
CA GLY A 50 -4.55 -6.50 3.35
C GLY A 50 -3.30 -7.31 3.09
N GLY A 51 -3.32 -8.09 2.01
CA GLY A 51 -2.15 -8.76 1.46
C GLY A 51 -1.99 -8.37 -0.01
N SER A 52 -0.76 -8.21 -0.47
CA SER A 52 -0.48 -8.10 -1.90
C SER A 52 0.81 -8.82 -2.28
N VAL A 53 0.82 -9.32 -3.51
CA VAL A 53 1.99 -9.91 -4.15
C VAL A 53 2.10 -9.30 -5.54
N SER A 54 3.32 -8.95 -5.92
CA SER A 54 3.65 -8.50 -7.27
C SER A 54 4.88 -9.26 -7.73
N LEU A 55 4.83 -9.85 -8.92
CA LEU A 55 5.90 -10.65 -9.51
C LEU A 55 6.21 -10.12 -10.91
N GLN A 56 7.50 -10.06 -11.22
CA GLN A 56 8.01 -9.94 -12.58
C GLN A 56 8.93 -11.13 -12.84
N VAL A 57 8.78 -11.76 -14.01
CA VAL A 57 9.63 -12.86 -14.48
C VAL A 57 10.21 -12.51 -15.86
N PHE A 58 11.41 -13.01 -16.13
CA PHE A 58 12.15 -12.72 -17.34
C PHE A 58 12.57 -14.04 -18.02
N CYS A 59 12.11 -14.23 -19.26
CA CYS A 59 12.41 -15.39 -20.10
C CYS A 59 13.28 -14.93 -21.28
N GLY A 60 14.60 -14.86 -21.07
CA GLY A 60 15.48 -14.15 -22.00
C GLY A 60 15.23 -12.64 -21.91
N THR A 61 14.90 -12.01 -23.04
CA THR A 61 14.54 -10.57 -23.15
C THR A 61 13.03 -10.32 -23.08
N ARG A 62 12.22 -11.36 -22.87
CA ARG A 62 10.78 -11.26 -22.64
C ARG A 62 10.48 -11.06 -21.17
N MET A 63 9.50 -10.20 -20.85
CA MET A 63 9.08 -9.94 -19.47
C MET A 63 7.59 -10.23 -19.30
N GLY A 64 7.25 -10.93 -18.23
CA GLY A 64 5.89 -11.13 -17.77
C GLY A 64 5.71 -10.60 -16.36
N ALA A 65 4.51 -10.14 -16.05
CA ALA A 65 4.18 -9.64 -14.73
C ALA A 65 2.79 -10.11 -14.29
N ALA A 66 2.64 -10.33 -12.99
CA ALA A 66 1.36 -10.65 -12.38
C ALA A 66 1.29 -10.05 -10.97
N GLY A 67 0.08 -9.73 -10.53
CA GLY A 67 -0.19 -9.19 -9.20
C GLY A 67 -1.49 -9.72 -8.64
N GLY A 68 -1.58 -9.84 -7.33
CA GLY A 68 -2.74 -10.38 -6.64
C GLY A 68 -2.67 -10.17 -5.13
N ASN A 69 -3.64 -10.71 -4.40
CA ASN A 69 -3.74 -10.61 -2.95
C ASN A 69 -3.78 -11.98 -2.24
N ASP A 70 -3.90 -13.08 -2.98
CA ASP A 70 -3.83 -14.43 -2.43
C ASP A 70 -2.37 -14.86 -2.28
N GLN A 71 -1.90 -14.89 -1.03
CA GLN A 71 -0.55 -15.32 -0.66
C GLN A 71 -0.51 -16.78 -0.14
N SER A 72 -1.57 -17.56 -0.36
CA SER A 72 -1.54 -19.02 -0.18
C SER A 72 -0.57 -19.67 -1.17
N GLU A 73 -0.17 -20.91 -0.91
CA GLU A 73 0.70 -21.64 -1.84
C GLU A 73 0.05 -21.78 -3.22
N GLU A 74 -1.25 -22.07 -3.26
CA GLU A 74 -2.04 -22.17 -4.48
C GLU A 74 -2.10 -20.83 -5.23
N GLY A 75 -2.37 -19.74 -4.51
CA GLY A 75 -2.43 -18.39 -5.06
C GLY A 75 -1.08 -17.93 -5.63
N LEU A 76 0.01 -18.19 -4.90
CA LEU A 76 1.38 -17.88 -5.33
C LEU A 76 1.77 -18.70 -6.57
N ARG A 77 1.42 -19.98 -6.62
CA ARG A 77 1.66 -20.82 -7.81
C ARG A 77 0.89 -20.32 -9.02
N ALA A 78 -0.41 -20.05 -8.87
CA ALA A 78 -1.23 -19.53 -9.97
C ALA A 78 -0.72 -18.17 -10.49
N LEU A 79 -0.25 -17.31 -9.59
CA LEU A 79 0.35 -16.03 -9.95
C LEU A 79 1.68 -16.19 -10.70
N ALA A 80 2.54 -17.12 -10.28
CA ALA A 80 3.77 -17.43 -10.99
C ALA A 80 3.52 -18.00 -12.39
N GLU A 81 2.58 -18.94 -12.54
CA GLU A 81 2.15 -19.48 -13.84
C GLU A 81 1.61 -18.38 -14.76
N THR A 82 0.80 -17.46 -14.21
CA THR A 82 0.28 -16.30 -14.95
C THR A 82 1.40 -15.39 -15.45
N ALA A 83 2.39 -15.08 -14.60
CA ALA A 83 3.53 -14.24 -14.98
C ALA A 83 4.38 -14.91 -16.07
N LEU A 84 4.62 -16.23 -15.96
CA LEU A 84 5.37 -16.98 -16.96
C LEU A 84 4.65 -17.02 -18.32
N ALA A 85 3.35 -17.32 -18.35
CA ALA A 85 2.54 -17.26 -19.57
C ALA A 85 2.50 -15.85 -20.18
N SER A 86 2.47 -14.82 -19.34
CA SER A 86 2.60 -13.42 -19.79
C SER A 86 3.96 -13.15 -20.44
N ALA A 87 5.05 -13.72 -19.92
CA ALA A 87 6.37 -13.55 -20.53
C ALA A 87 6.44 -14.23 -21.89
N GLU A 88 5.90 -15.43 -22.05
CA GLU A 88 5.89 -16.18 -23.32
C GLU A 88 5.20 -15.42 -24.47
N SER A 89 4.16 -14.65 -24.15
CA SER A 89 3.39 -13.86 -25.12
C SER A 89 3.92 -12.43 -25.32
N SER A 90 4.92 -12.01 -24.55
CA SER A 90 5.48 -10.66 -24.61
C SER A 90 6.49 -10.49 -25.76
N PRO A 91 6.62 -9.29 -26.34
CA PRO A 91 7.69 -8.99 -27.28
C PRO A 91 9.06 -9.06 -26.59
N GLU A 92 10.08 -9.38 -27.37
CA GLU A 92 11.47 -9.30 -26.91
C GLU A 92 11.89 -7.84 -26.76
N ASP A 93 12.53 -7.52 -25.64
CA ASP A 93 13.14 -6.20 -25.39
C ASP A 93 14.48 -6.37 -24.69
N SER A 94 15.55 -5.94 -25.35
CA SER A 94 16.92 -5.98 -24.80
C SER A 94 17.11 -5.13 -23.54
N ALA A 95 16.20 -4.19 -23.26
CA ALA A 95 16.23 -3.37 -22.06
C ALA A 95 15.56 -4.05 -20.85
N HIS A 96 14.90 -5.21 -21.03
CA HIS A 96 14.32 -5.96 -19.93
C HIS A 96 15.40 -6.67 -19.12
N ASP A 97 15.67 -6.13 -17.93
CA ASP A 97 16.59 -6.70 -16.95
C ASP A 97 16.17 -6.30 -15.53
N ILE A 98 16.86 -6.83 -14.53
CA ILE A 98 16.75 -6.54 -13.12
C ILE A 98 18.02 -5.81 -12.69
N ALA A 99 17.89 -4.83 -11.80
CA ALA A 99 19.03 -4.12 -11.23
C ALA A 99 20.08 -5.10 -10.66
N PRO A 100 21.39 -4.77 -10.72
CA PRO A 100 22.44 -5.54 -10.05
C PRO A 100 22.18 -5.72 -8.55
N ASP A 101 22.90 -6.64 -7.93
CA ASP A 101 22.78 -6.86 -6.49
C ASP A 101 23.08 -5.59 -5.69
N GLN A 102 22.12 -5.18 -4.86
CA GLN A 102 22.25 -4.06 -3.92
C GLN A 102 22.34 -4.53 -2.46
N GLY A 103 22.44 -5.85 -2.23
CA GLY A 103 22.56 -6.44 -0.90
C GLY A 103 21.24 -6.51 -0.15
N LYS A 104 21.34 -6.51 1.18
CA LYS A 104 20.20 -6.66 2.08
C LYS A 104 20.07 -5.47 3.01
N ASP A 105 18.87 -4.93 3.14
CA ASP A 105 18.61 -3.81 4.05
C ASP A 105 17.19 -3.85 4.62
N LEU A 106 17.01 -3.17 5.76
CA LEU A 106 15.77 -3.08 6.50
C LEU A 106 15.42 -1.62 6.77
N PHE A 107 14.37 -1.15 6.10
CA PHE A 107 13.89 0.21 6.19
C PHE A 107 12.73 0.33 7.18
N ARG A 108 12.77 1.39 7.99
CA ARG A 108 11.65 1.79 8.88
C ARG A 108 11.26 3.22 8.54
N GLN A 109 9.96 3.44 8.37
CA GLN A 109 9.42 4.76 8.08
C GLN A 109 8.14 5.02 8.86
N GLY A 110 8.04 6.22 9.43
CA GLY A 110 6.85 6.65 10.16
C GLY A 110 6.65 5.99 11.52
N ALA A 111 5.52 6.31 12.15
CA ALA A 111 5.09 5.70 13.39
C ALA A 111 4.65 4.25 13.14
N LEU A 112 5.42 3.26 13.64
CA LEU A 112 5.07 1.83 13.49
C LEU A 112 3.96 1.38 14.46
N GLU A 113 3.71 2.17 15.49
CA GLU A 113 2.60 2.02 16.42
C GLU A 113 1.74 3.29 16.35
N PRO A 114 0.41 3.18 16.17
CA PRO A 114 -0.43 4.35 15.98
C PRO A 114 -0.73 5.09 17.29
N GLU A 115 -0.47 6.40 17.32
CA GLU A 115 -1.00 7.33 18.33
C GLU A 115 -2.45 7.76 17.99
N LEU A 116 -3.44 6.87 18.13
CA LEU A 116 -4.83 7.16 17.73
C LEU A 116 -5.47 8.31 18.52
N ASP A 117 -5.24 8.41 19.84
CA ASP A 117 -5.78 9.50 20.64
C ASP A 117 -5.28 10.86 20.14
N LYS A 118 -3.98 10.94 19.85
CA LYS A 118 -3.34 12.12 19.26
C LYS A 118 -3.88 12.43 17.86
N LEU A 119 -4.18 11.41 17.05
CA LEU A 119 -4.85 11.61 15.75
C LEU A 119 -6.20 12.28 15.94
N PHE A 120 -7.01 11.83 16.90
CA PHE A 120 -8.30 12.45 17.20
C PHE A 120 -8.14 13.90 17.68
N GLU A 121 -7.17 14.18 18.55
CA GLU A 121 -6.85 15.54 19.00
C GLU A 121 -6.49 16.46 17.82
N ARG A 122 -5.59 16.01 16.93
CA ARG A 122 -5.18 16.78 15.74
C ARG A 122 -6.32 17.04 14.76
N LEU A 123 -7.23 16.09 14.62
CA LEU A 123 -8.40 16.27 13.77
C LEU A 123 -9.39 17.27 14.36
N GLN A 124 -9.59 17.25 15.67
CA GLN A 124 -10.42 18.26 16.36
C GLN A 124 -9.80 19.66 16.23
N GLU A 125 -8.48 19.78 16.39
CA GLU A 125 -7.73 21.02 16.19
C GLU A 125 -7.93 21.55 14.76
N MET A 126 -7.70 20.71 13.74
CA MET A 126 -7.87 21.08 12.34
C MET A 126 -9.31 21.53 12.02
N LEU A 127 -10.33 20.82 12.50
CA LEU A 127 -11.73 21.18 12.26
C LEU A 127 -12.11 22.50 12.95
N ALA A 128 -11.59 22.75 14.14
CA ALA A 128 -11.80 24.03 14.85
C ALA A 128 -11.15 25.20 14.11
N ASP A 129 -9.93 25.00 13.58
CA ASP A 129 -9.21 26.00 12.81
C ASP A 129 -9.91 26.32 11.50
N ILE A 130 -10.42 25.31 10.78
CA ILE A 130 -11.20 25.50 9.55
C ILE A 130 -12.45 26.31 9.84
N LYS A 131 -13.22 25.94 10.87
CA LYS A 131 -14.46 26.64 11.25
C LYS A 131 -14.21 28.11 11.59
N THR A 132 -13.08 28.41 12.22
CA THR A 132 -12.72 29.77 12.62
C THR A 132 -12.18 30.60 11.44
N SER A 133 -11.31 30.01 10.63
CA SER A 133 -10.60 30.70 9.54
C SER A 133 -11.44 30.82 8.26
N TYR A 134 -12.32 29.85 8.01
CA TYR A 134 -13.10 29.72 6.78
C TYR A 134 -14.58 29.41 7.08
N PRO A 135 -15.35 30.37 7.64
CA PRO A 135 -16.69 30.13 8.16
C PRO A 135 -17.73 29.75 7.10
N LEU A 136 -17.47 30.01 5.82
CA LEU A 136 -18.34 29.59 4.71
C LEU A 136 -18.13 28.12 4.32
N VAL A 137 -17.01 27.51 4.74
CA VAL A 137 -16.69 26.12 4.43
C VAL A 137 -17.47 25.19 5.35
N ASN A 138 -18.19 24.26 4.74
CA ASN A 138 -18.90 23.17 5.38
C ASN A 138 -18.13 21.87 5.17
N ILE A 139 -17.58 21.30 6.24
CA ILE A 139 -16.97 19.96 6.21
C ILE A 139 -18.10 18.93 6.24
N MET A 140 -18.19 18.16 5.16
CA MET A 140 -19.23 17.16 4.96
C MET A 140 -18.80 15.80 5.46
N ALA A 141 -17.55 15.42 5.25
CA ALA A 141 -17.01 14.18 5.75
C ALA A 141 -15.54 14.31 6.16
N VAL A 142 -15.15 13.53 7.18
CA VAL A 142 -13.75 13.27 7.53
C VAL A 142 -13.53 11.78 7.38
N ILE A 143 -12.61 11.40 6.52
CA ILE A 143 -12.21 10.01 6.29
C ILE A 143 -10.75 9.91 6.74
N SER A 144 -10.51 9.22 7.84
CA SER A 144 -9.20 9.12 8.45
C SER A 144 -8.77 7.67 8.57
N SER A 145 -7.50 7.39 8.34
CA SER A 145 -6.94 6.07 8.57
C SER A 145 -5.50 6.10 9.00
N TYR A 146 -5.13 5.10 9.79
CA TYR A 146 -3.75 4.70 9.99
C TYR A 146 -3.52 3.37 9.28
N THR A 147 -2.44 3.27 8.51
CA THR A 147 -2.03 2.03 7.85
C THR A 147 -0.62 1.65 8.28
N LYS A 148 -0.48 0.47 8.88
CA LYS A 148 0.80 -0.21 9.09
C LYS A 148 1.02 -1.20 7.95
N SER A 149 2.20 -1.21 7.35
CA SER A 149 2.58 -2.20 6.34
C SER A 149 3.96 -2.81 6.59
N HIS A 150 4.08 -4.08 6.21
CA HIS A 150 5.32 -4.83 6.19
C HIS A 150 5.49 -5.41 4.79
N SER A 151 6.56 -5.05 4.09
CA SER A 151 6.86 -5.59 2.76
C SER A 151 8.26 -6.16 2.67
N LEU A 152 8.42 -7.10 1.73
CA LEU A 152 9.68 -7.75 1.41
C LEU A 152 9.82 -7.80 -0.11
N TYR A 153 10.82 -7.11 -0.63
CA TYR A 153 11.27 -7.22 -2.02
C TYR A 153 12.41 -8.22 -2.11
N ARG A 154 12.39 -9.08 -3.12
CA ARG A 154 13.53 -9.92 -3.51
C ARG A 154 13.71 -9.96 -5.02
N ASN A 155 14.94 -10.18 -5.46
CA ASN A 155 15.23 -10.50 -6.85
C ASN A 155 16.31 -11.58 -7.00
N THR A 156 16.39 -12.17 -8.19
CA THR A 156 17.35 -13.25 -8.49
C THR A 156 18.82 -12.80 -8.50
N ASN A 157 19.10 -11.50 -8.50
CA ASN A 157 20.47 -10.99 -8.41
C ASN A 157 21.00 -10.96 -6.97
N GLY A 158 20.14 -11.18 -5.96
CA GLY A 158 20.55 -11.31 -4.55
C GLY A 158 20.02 -10.21 -3.62
N THR A 159 19.31 -9.21 -4.18
CA THR A 159 18.81 -8.09 -3.40
C THR A 159 17.62 -8.51 -2.53
N GLU A 160 17.62 -8.11 -1.26
CA GLU A 160 16.51 -8.28 -0.32
C GLU A 160 16.25 -6.97 0.42
N PHE A 161 15.09 -6.35 0.23
CA PHE A 161 14.70 -5.16 0.98
C PHE A 161 13.45 -5.42 1.79
N GLU A 162 13.60 -5.34 3.10
CA GLU A 162 12.49 -5.41 4.05
C GLU A 162 12.09 -3.99 4.44
N ARG A 163 10.79 -3.69 4.44
CA ARG A 163 10.28 -2.37 4.79
C ARG A 163 9.13 -2.48 5.78
N LEU A 164 9.24 -1.72 6.86
CA LEU A 164 8.18 -1.48 7.83
C LEU A 164 7.76 -0.01 7.71
N ARG A 165 6.46 0.25 7.51
CA ARG A 165 5.94 1.60 7.37
C ARG A 165 4.68 1.78 8.18
N GLY A 166 4.53 2.94 8.81
CA GLY A 166 3.24 3.44 9.28
C GLY A 166 2.95 4.80 8.68
N SER A 167 1.67 5.06 8.38
CA SER A 167 1.23 6.37 7.87
C SER A 167 -0.22 6.65 8.20
N TYR A 168 -0.51 7.92 8.42
CA TYR A 168 -1.82 8.50 8.59
C TYR A 168 -2.27 9.15 7.29
N ASP A 169 -3.50 8.84 6.88
CA ASP A 169 -4.19 9.50 5.77
C ASP A 169 -5.45 10.16 6.31
N VAL A 170 -5.63 11.44 6.01
CA VAL A 170 -6.83 12.20 6.34
C VAL A 170 -7.34 12.84 5.07
N THR A 171 -8.58 12.53 4.73
CA THR A 171 -9.29 13.15 3.63
C THR A 171 -10.50 13.91 4.16
N LEU A 172 -10.64 15.17 3.76
CA LEU A 172 -11.80 16.01 4.02
C LEU A 172 -12.62 16.14 2.74
N GLU A 173 -13.92 15.93 2.83
CA GLU A 173 -14.89 16.34 1.82
C GLU A 173 -15.58 17.62 2.29
N PHE A 174 -15.63 18.63 1.43
CA PHE A 174 -16.18 19.92 1.79
C PHE A 174 -16.87 20.64 0.62
N SER A 175 -17.69 21.62 0.98
CA SER A 175 -18.23 22.63 0.08
C SER A 175 -18.23 23.99 0.78
N ALA A 176 -18.52 25.07 0.07
CA ALA A 176 -18.73 26.37 0.69
C ALA A 176 -20.11 26.93 0.32
N SER A 177 -20.71 27.66 1.26
CA SER A 177 -22.01 28.32 1.07
C SER A 177 -22.05 29.66 1.78
N ASP A 178 -22.60 30.68 1.11
CA ASP A 178 -22.96 31.96 1.74
C ASP A 178 -24.46 32.06 2.08
N GLY A 179 -25.20 30.95 1.96
CA GLY A 179 -26.65 30.88 2.13
C GLY A 179 -27.47 31.22 0.88
N THR A 180 -26.84 31.78 -0.16
CA THR A 180 -27.49 32.06 -1.45
C THR A 180 -26.92 31.24 -2.60
N GLN A 181 -25.62 30.96 -2.55
CA GLN A 181 -24.89 30.17 -3.54
C GLN A 181 -24.07 29.11 -2.83
N ASN A 182 -23.95 27.96 -3.47
CA ASN A 182 -23.10 26.87 -3.03
C ASN A 182 -22.03 26.61 -4.08
N THR A 183 -20.83 26.28 -3.64
CA THR A 183 -19.84 25.68 -4.53
C THR A 183 -20.22 24.23 -4.84
N GLY A 184 -19.50 23.64 -5.80
CA GLY A 184 -19.47 22.18 -5.91
C GLY A 184 -18.81 21.52 -4.68
N LEU A 185 -18.86 20.20 -4.68
CA LEU A 185 -18.10 19.36 -3.75
C LEU A 185 -16.64 19.33 -4.17
N ASP A 186 -15.75 19.40 -3.19
CA ASP A 186 -14.31 19.21 -3.38
C ASP A 186 -13.72 18.41 -2.21
N TYR A 187 -12.48 17.96 -2.38
CA TYR A 187 -11.78 17.17 -1.37
C TYR A 187 -10.31 17.56 -1.26
N VAL A 188 -9.77 17.38 -0.05
CA VAL A 188 -8.33 17.51 0.20
C VAL A 188 -7.85 16.34 1.04
N SER A 189 -6.68 15.81 0.71
CA SER A 189 -6.07 14.68 1.42
C SER A 189 -4.68 15.07 1.92
N VAL A 190 -4.36 14.62 3.15
CA VAL A 190 -3.05 14.74 3.77
C VAL A 190 -2.56 13.35 4.13
N LEU A 191 -1.39 13.00 3.62
CA LEU A 191 -0.64 11.81 4.01
C LEU A 191 0.55 12.25 4.85
N THR A 192 0.63 11.76 6.08
CA THR A 192 1.75 12.02 6.98
C THR A 192 2.19 10.73 7.65
N ASP A 193 3.45 10.65 8.04
CA ASP A 193 4.00 9.51 8.77
C ASP A 193 4.23 9.82 10.26
N THR A 194 3.85 11.03 10.68
CA THR A 194 3.92 11.57 12.07
C THR A 194 2.79 12.59 12.35
N LEU A 195 2.46 12.82 13.63
CA LEU A 195 1.38 13.71 14.11
C LEU A 195 1.87 14.77 15.10
#